data_AF-A0A9X3EXX1-F1
#
_entry.id   AF-A0A9X3EXX1-F1
#
_cell.length_a   1.000
_cell.length_b   1.000
_cell.length_c   1.000
_cell.angle_alpha   90.00
_cell.angle_beta   90.00
_cell.angle_gamma   90.00
#
_symmetry.space_group_name_H-M   'P 1'
#
loop_
_entity.id
_entity.type
_entity.pdbx_description
1 polymer ?
#
loop_
_entity_poly.entity_id
_entity_poly.type
_entity_poly.pdbx_seq_one_letter_code
_entity_poly.pdbx_strand_id
1 'polypeptide(L)'
;MLFGSGALAIWSTPACEQELRASPFAMADQVLNSLISFLGSELFLIRDDNRTSVFDPETGLERCLAIDTCPDGERHKGFSYISSDGRFLLTSCRSRDNLKEVALWEVDSGTRLSDIDFSAYSGVAYNPAPRSPGLEDAALLEFAHSGEFLVARTQKGQLAILSVPALEEQQLLHTRSVADDFRLRSDDRFIDVLDAESGAIHTYPVTRAGLVEAACHALARTDIAQRVTPVCRRISGAFLR
;
A
#
# COMPACT_ATOMS: atom_id res chain seq x y z
N MET A 1 -11.91 16.45 10.35
CA MET A 1 -12.41 16.28 11.75
C MET A 1 -13.87 15.86 11.66
N LEU A 2 -14.32 14.85 12.43
CA LEU A 2 -15.75 14.49 12.48
C LEU A 2 -16.49 15.36 13.49
N PHE A 3 -17.65 15.88 13.10
CA PHE A 3 -18.56 16.55 14.03
C PHE A 3 -19.44 15.52 14.75
N GLY A 4 -19.97 15.88 15.93
CA GLY A 4 -20.92 15.05 16.70
C GLY A 4 -22.22 14.68 15.97
N SER A 5 -22.37 15.10 14.71
CA SER A 5 -23.43 14.70 13.77
C SER A 5 -23.00 13.58 12.79
N GLY A 6 -21.79 13.02 12.93
CA GLY A 6 -21.23 12.04 11.98
C GLY A 6 -20.73 12.64 10.66
N ALA A 7 -20.75 13.96 10.48
CA ALA A 7 -20.35 14.62 9.23
C ALA A 7 -18.81 14.70 9.07
N LEU A 8 -18.31 14.42 7.87
CA LEU A 8 -16.91 14.68 7.47
C LEU A 8 -16.75 16.14 7.06
N ALA A 9 -15.81 16.82 7.70
CA ALA A 9 -15.39 18.16 7.31
C ALA A 9 -13.90 18.19 6.97
N ILE A 10 -13.60 18.78 5.83
CA ILE A 10 -12.26 19.04 5.31
C ILE A 10 -11.96 20.52 5.51
N TRP A 11 -10.77 20.81 6.04
CA TRP A 11 -10.36 22.15 6.45
C TRP A 11 -9.05 22.51 5.80
N SER A 12 -8.97 23.74 5.29
CA SER A 12 -7.72 24.38 4.91
C SER A 12 -6.92 24.72 6.15
N THR A 13 -5.72 24.14 6.30
CA THR A 13 -4.85 24.46 7.45
C THR A 13 -4.28 25.88 7.43
N PRO A 14 -3.93 26.50 6.29
CA PRO A 14 -3.36 27.86 6.30
C PRO A 14 -4.40 28.93 6.61
N ALA A 15 -5.65 28.72 6.19
CA ALA A 15 -6.74 29.68 6.35
C ALA A 15 -7.63 29.40 7.58
N CYS A 16 -7.54 28.21 8.17
CA CYS A 16 -8.50 27.70 9.16
C CYS A 16 -9.96 27.78 8.65
N GLU A 17 -10.14 27.68 7.33
CA GLU A 17 -11.43 27.75 6.66
C GLU A 17 -11.88 26.33 6.29
N GLN A 18 -13.18 26.09 6.44
CA GLN A 18 -13.77 24.83 6.04
C GLN A 18 -13.94 24.83 4.51
N GLU A 19 -13.18 24.00 3.82
CA GLU A 19 -13.23 23.89 2.35
C GLU A 19 -14.43 23.06 1.91
N LEU A 20 -14.71 21.97 2.64
CA LEU A 20 -15.79 21.06 2.30
C LEU A 20 -16.52 20.55 3.54
N ARG A 21 -17.85 20.48 3.44
CA ARG A 21 -18.72 19.73 4.35
C ARG A 21 -19.44 18.64 3.58
N ALA A 22 -19.08 17.38 3.79
CA ALA A 22 -19.88 16.25 3.33
C ALA A 22 -20.94 15.92 4.41
N SER A 23 -22.21 15.94 4.04
CA SER A 23 -23.35 15.88 4.97
C SER A 23 -24.49 15.02 4.42
N PRO A 24 -25.19 14.22 5.24
CA PRO A 24 -24.76 13.51 6.45
C PRO A 24 -24.30 12.08 6.12
N PHE A 25 -23.26 11.61 6.79
CA PHE A 25 -23.08 10.16 6.97
C PHE A 25 -24.11 9.76 8.01
N ALA A 26 -25.14 9.02 7.62
CA ALA A 26 -26.06 8.44 8.58
C ALA A 26 -25.33 7.34 9.36
N MET A 27 -24.51 7.73 10.32
CA MET A 27 -23.89 6.89 11.34
C MET A 27 -24.68 7.02 12.64
N ALA A 28 -26.01 6.98 12.54
CA ALA A 28 -26.82 6.81 13.75
C ALA A 28 -26.45 5.44 14.31
N ASP A 29 -25.69 5.43 15.41
CA ASP A 29 -25.21 4.26 16.15
C ASP A 29 -23.86 3.64 15.74
N GLN A 30 -23.05 4.31 14.89
CA GLN A 30 -21.80 3.75 14.35
C GLN A 30 -20.53 4.47 14.86
N VAL A 31 -19.46 3.69 15.12
CA VAL A 31 -18.20 4.17 15.72
C VAL A 31 -17.13 4.28 14.62
N LEU A 32 -16.65 5.51 14.36
CA LEU A 32 -15.51 5.69 13.45
C LEU A 32 -14.27 4.98 14.01
N ASN A 33 -13.84 3.91 13.35
CA ASN A 33 -12.67 3.13 13.78
C ASN A 33 -11.37 3.66 13.16
N SER A 34 -11.41 4.22 11.95
CA SER A 34 -10.23 4.83 11.32
C SER A 34 -10.59 5.86 10.25
N LEU A 35 -9.87 6.99 10.25
CA LEU A 35 -9.82 7.96 9.15
C LEU A 35 -8.36 8.07 8.71
N ILE A 36 -8.04 7.56 7.53
CA ILE A 36 -6.67 7.53 7.00
C ILE A 36 -6.65 8.26 5.66
N SER A 37 -5.79 9.26 5.56
CA SER A 37 -5.45 9.96 4.32
C SER A 37 -4.24 9.26 3.71
N PHE A 38 -4.30 8.94 2.42
CA PHE A 38 -3.21 8.29 1.71
C PHE A 38 -2.45 9.34 0.92
N LEU A 39 -1.19 9.55 1.30
CA LEU A 39 -0.25 10.39 0.55
C LEU A 39 -0.11 9.80 -0.86
N GLY A 40 -0.69 10.47 -1.86
CA GLY A 40 -0.55 10.12 -3.28
C GLY A 40 -1.85 10.02 -4.06
N SER A 41 -2.92 9.47 -3.48
CA SER A 41 -4.20 9.28 -4.18
C SER A 41 -5.18 10.42 -4.00
N GLU A 42 -4.91 11.33 -3.07
CA GLU A 42 -5.84 12.38 -2.59
C GLU A 42 -7.14 11.80 -2.00
N LEU A 43 -7.37 10.48 -2.01
CA LEU A 43 -8.57 9.86 -1.47
C LEU A 43 -8.51 9.70 0.06
N PHE A 44 -9.69 9.69 0.67
CA PHE A 44 -9.86 9.41 2.10
C PHE A 44 -10.65 8.14 2.30
N LEU A 45 -10.17 7.28 3.20
CA LEU A 45 -10.87 6.07 3.63
C LEU A 45 -11.56 6.31 4.98
N ILE A 46 -12.81 5.88 5.06
CA ILE A 46 -13.55 5.75 6.31
C ILE A 46 -13.91 4.27 6.46
N ARG A 47 -13.47 3.67 7.56
CA ARG A 47 -13.92 2.34 7.94
C ARG A 47 -14.79 2.41 9.19
N ASP A 48 -15.95 1.78 9.07
CA ASP A 48 -16.94 1.62 10.12
C ASP A 48 -17.44 0.17 10.07
N ASP A 49 -17.19 -0.57 11.14
CA ASP A 49 -17.46 -2.00 11.20
C ASP A 49 -16.93 -2.79 9.98
N ASN A 50 -17.85 -3.44 9.27
CA ASN A 50 -17.59 -4.21 8.06
C ASN A 50 -17.68 -3.36 6.79
N ARG A 51 -17.91 -2.06 6.91
CA ARG A 51 -18.04 -1.12 5.81
C ARG A 51 -16.76 -0.29 5.67
N THR A 52 -16.21 -0.25 4.46
CA THR A 52 -15.15 0.70 4.09
C THR A 52 -15.63 1.56 2.95
N SER A 53 -15.62 2.87 3.15
CA SER A 53 -16.01 3.87 2.17
C SER A 53 -14.79 4.66 1.71
N VAL A 54 -14.66 4.85 0.40
CA VAL A 54 -13.60 5.64 -0.25
C VAL A 54 -14.21 6.93 -0.77
N PHE A 55 -13.62 8.06 -0.41
CA PHE A 55 -14.11 9.38 -0.77
C PHE A 55 -13.11 10.18 -1.58
N ASP A 56 -13.68 10.93 -2.51
CA ASP A 56 -13.02 12.03 -3.19
C ASP A 56 -13.11 13.30 -2.31
N PRO A 57 -11.98 13.94 -1.93
CA PRO A 57 -12.00 15.11 -1.07
C PRO A 57 -12.41 16.40 -1.78
N GLU A 58 -12.28 16.48 -3.10
CA GLU A 58 -12.62 17.68 -3.86
C GLU A 58 -14.15 17.78 -3.98
N THR A 59 -14.79 16.64 -4.22
CA THR A 59 -16.24 16.56 -4.43
C THR A 59 -17.01 16.14 -3.19
N GLY A 60 -16.36 15.44 -2.25
CA GLY A 60 -17.00 14.80 -1.10
C GLY A 60 -17.82 13.56 -1.43
N LEU A 61 -17.77 13.08 -2.68
CA LEU A 61 -18.57 11.95 -3.14
C LEU A 61 -17.91 10.62 -2.75
N GLU A 62 -18.76 9.65 -2.38
CA GLU A 62 -18.35 8.25 -2.19
C GLU A 62 -18.01 7.66 -3.57
N ARG A 63 -16.74 7.30 -3.78
CA ARG A 63 -16.30 6.59 -4.99
C ARG A 63 -16.51 5.09 -4.88
N CYS A 64 -16.31 4.54 -3.68
CA CYS A 64 -16.41 3.11 -3.45
C CYS A 64 -17.00 2.81 -2.08
N LEU A 65 -17.83 1.78 -2.04
CA LEU A 65 -18.40 1.19 -0.84
C LEU A 65 -18.09 -0.31 -0.82
N ALA A 66 -17.10 -0.70 -0.02
CA ALA A 66 -16.76 -2.09 0.24
C ALA A 66 -17.47 -2.58 1.51
N ILE A 67 -18.19 -3.71 1.41
CA ILE A 67 -18.88 -4.33 2.54
C ILE A 67 -18.34 -5.75 2.71
N ASP A 68 -17.60 -5.95 3.80
CA ASP A 68 -17.08 -7.25 4.18
C ASP A 68 -18.17 -8.12 4.82
N THR A 69 -18.14 -9.43 4.57
CA THR A 69 -18.98 -10.40 5.30
C THR A 69 -18.20 -10.92 6.50
N CYS A 70 -18.44 -10.32 7.67
CA CYS A 70 -17.68 -10.63 8.88
C CYS A 70 -18.40 -11.63 9.79
N PRO A 71 -17.68 -12.61 10.37
CA PRO A 71 -18.18 -13.38 11.50
C PRO A 71 -18.59 -12.45 12.66
N ASP A 72 -19.61 -12.85 13.42
CA ASP A 72 -20.12 -12.06 14.54
C ASP A 72 -19.01 -11.78 15.58
N GLY A 73 -18.94 -10.54 16.07
CA GLY A 73 -17.94 -10.08 17.05
C GLY A 73 -16.63 -9.52 16.48
N GLU A 74 -16.36 -9.71 15.18
CA GLU A 74 -15.14 -9.18 14.53
C GLU A 74 -15.40 -7.91 13.70
N ARG A 75 -16.66 -7.53 13.51
CA ARG A 75 -17.09 -6.39 12.68
C ARG A 75 -16.34 -5.10 13.02
N HIS A 76 -16.15 -4.80 14.30
CA HIS A 76 -15.53 -3.55 14.76
C HIS A 76 -13.99 -3.49 14.65
N LYS A 77 -13.32 -4.59 14.24
CA LYS A 77 -11.85 -4.71 14.31
C LYS A 77 -11.15 -4.50 12.98
N GLY A 78 -11.89 -4.34 11.89
CA GLY A 78 -11.40 -4.54 10.54
C GLY A 78 -10.29 -3.59 10.06
N PHE A 79 -9.70 -3.95 8.93
CA PHE A 79 -8.56 -3.29 8.30
C PHE A 79 -8.94 -2.79 6.91
N SER A 80 -8.35 -1.67 6.48
CA SER A 80 -8.48 -1.15 5.13
C SER A 80 -7.20 -0.47 4.64
N TYR A 81 -6.80 -0.69 3.40
CA TYR A 81 -5.61 -0.08 2.78
C TYR A 81 -5.82 0.16 1.29
N ILE A 82 -5.63 1.39 0.82
CA ILE A 82 -5.79 1.76 -0.58
C ILE A 82 -4.42 1.91 -1.24
N SER A 83 -4.33 1.54 -2.52
CA SER A 83 -3.16 1.82 -3.35
C SER A 83 -2.95 3.32 -3.53
N SER A 84 -1.71 3.73 -3.72
CA SER A 84 -1.35 5.14 -3.89
C SER A 84 -1.91 5.76 -5.17
N ASP A 85 -2.21 4.95 -6.18
CA ASP A 85 -2.93 5.39 -7.39
C ASP A 85 -4.47 5.45 -7.20
N GLY A 86 -4.96 5.06 -6.02
CA GLY A 86 -6.38 5.09 -5.67
C GLY A 86 -7.25 4.04 -6.37
N ARG A 87 -6.69 3.14 -7.19
CA ARG A 87 -7.48 2.18 -7.98
C ARG A 87 -7.91 0.94 -7.21
N PHE A 88 -7.14 0.55 -6.19
CA PHE A 88 -7.32 -0.70 -5.49
C PHE A 88 -7.47 -0.50 -3.98
N LEU A 89 -8.41 -1.21 -3.38
CA LEU A 89 -8.65 -1.21 -1.94
C LEU A 89 -8.53 -2.64 -1.40
N LEU A 90 -7.74 -2.83 -0.35
CA LEU A 90 -7.74 -4.03 0.47
C LEU A 90 -8.63 -3.81 1.69
N THR A 91 -9.46 -4.79 2.02
CA THR A 91 -10.26 -4.80 3.26
C THR A 91 -10.15 -6.14 3.98
N SER A 92 -10.37 -6.14 5.29
CA SER A 92 -10.48 -7.36 6.08
C SER A 92 -11.36 -7.12 7.29
N CYS A 93 -12.15 -8.14 7.67
CA CYS A 93 -12.89 -8.17 8.92
C CYS A 93 -12.00 -8.30 10.16
N ARG A 94 -10.83 -8.91 9.98
CA ARG A 94 -9.87 -9.09 11.08
C ARG A 94 -9.04 -7.84 11.27
N SER A 95 -8.62 -7.64 12.51
CA SER A 95 -7.64 -6.62 12.81
C SER A 95 -6.32 -6.89 12.12
N ARG A 96 -5.58 -5.80 11.97
CA ARG A 96 -4.21 -5.72 11.51
C ARG A 96 -3.28 -6.82 12.04
N ASP A 97 -3.42 -7.16 13.31
CA ASP A 97 -2.53 -8.10 14.01
C ASP A 97 -2.86 -9.57 13.71
N ASN A 98 -3.98 -9.85 13.03
CA ASN A 98 -4.45 -11.20 12.71
C ASN A 98 -5.17 -11.24 11.36
N LEU A 99 -4.55 -10.64 10.33
CA LEU A 99 -5.06 -10.71 8.97
C LEU A 99 -4.92 -12.12 8.43
N LYS A 100 -6.04 -12.67 7.97
CA LYS A 100 -6.11 -14.00 7.33
C LYS A 100 -6.87 -13.94 6.04
N GLU A 101 -7.99 -13.23 6.03
CA GLU A 101 -8.85 -13.13 4.87
C GLU A 101 -8.89 -11.66 4.47
N VAL A 102 -8.24 -11.33 3.35
CA VAL A 102 -8.24 -9.97 2.81
C VAL A 102 -8.90 -10.00 1.45
N ALA A 103 -9.84 -9.07 1.25
CA ALA A 103 -10.51 -8.85 -0.02
C ALA A 103 -9.85 -7.70 -0.77
N LEU A 104 -9.68 -7.86 -2.07
CA LEU A 104 -9.25 -6.79 -2.99
C LEU A 104 -10.46 -6.27 -3.76
N TRP A 105 -10.57 -4.95 -3.84
CA TRP A 105 -11.64 -4.25 -4.53
C TRP A 105 -11.06 -3.30 -5.57
N GLU A 106 -11.74 -3.18 -6.70
CA GLU A 106 -11.56 -2.08 -7.64
C GLU A 106 -12.40 -0.88 -7.15
N VAL A 107 -11.74 0.26 -6.93
CA VAL A 107 -12.39 1.44 -6.34
C VAL A 107 -13.43 2.02 -7.28
N ASP A 108 -13.08 2.23 -8.56
CA ASP A 108 -13.98 2.90 -9.52
C ASP A 108 -15.26 2.12 -9.80
N SER A 109 -15.20 0.78 -9.81
CA SER A 109 -16.37 -0.06 -10.04
C SER A 109 -17.06 -0.53 -8.76
N GLY A 110 -16.39 -0.43 -7.60
CA GLY A 110 -16.84 -1.04 -6.34
C GLY A 110 -16.85 -2.57 -6.37
N THR A 111 -16.18 -3.20 -7.33
CA THR A 111 -16.23 -4.66 -7.51
C THR A 111 -15.15 -5.33 -6.67
N ARG A 112 -15.54 -6.38 -5.92
CA ARG A 112 -14.58 -7.29 -5.29
C ARG A 112 -13.92 -8.16 -6.36
N LEU A 113 -12.60 -8.05 -6.49
CA LEU A 113 -11.81 -8.69 -7.53
C LEU A 113 -11.27 -10.05 -7.09
N SER A 114 -10.72 -10.13 -5.87
CA SER A 114 -10.03 -11.32 -5.39
C SER A 114 -10.07 -11.42 -3.87
N ASP A 115 -9.87 -12.63 -3.38
CA ASP A 115 -9.67 -12.96 -1.98
C ASP A 115 -8.31 -13.62 -1.81
N ILE A 116 -7.58 -13.19 -0.79
CA ILE A 116 -6.25 -13.69 -0.51
C ILE A 116 -6.15 -14.13 0.94
N ASP A 117 -5.60 -15.33 1.10
CA ASP A 117 -5.22 -15.87 2.39
C ASP A 117 -3.91 -15.24 2.85
N PHE A 118 -4.03 -14.24 3.73
CA PHE A 118 -2.91 -13.57 4.37
C PHE A 118 -2.30 -14.37 5.53
N SER A 119 -2.75 -15.60 5.81
CA SER A 119 -2.21 -16.41 6.92
C SER A 119 -0.75 -16.78 6.79
N ALA A 120 -0.17 -16.74 5.57
CA ALA A 120 1.26 -16.92 5.33
C ALA A 120 2.09 -15.64 5.54
N TYR A 121 1.43 -14.51 5.80
CA TYR A 121 2.01 -13.19 5.87
C TYR A 121 2.02 -12.65 7.30
N SER A 122 3.01 -11.81 7.58
CA SER A 122 3.03 -11.04 8.82
C SER A 122 1.88 -10.02 8.73
N GLY A 123 1.08 -9.87 9.79
CA GLY A 123 -0.02 -8.88 9.83
C GLY A 123 0.42 -7.48 9.37
N VAL A 124 -0.47 -6.60 8.95
CA VAL A 124 -0.08 -5.37 8.21
C VAL A 124 0.26 -4.22 9.16
N ALA A 125 1.48 -4.08 9.66
CA ALA A 125 1.89 -2.80 10.26
C ALA A 125 1.97 -1.73 9.14
N TYR A 126 1.12 -0.73 9.26
CA TYR A 126 1.05 0.44 8.38
C TYR A 126 2.01 1.52 8.86
N ASN A 127 2.75 2.16 7.94
CA ASN A 127 3.46 3.40 8.22
C ASN A 127 3.03 4.52 7.24
N PRO A 128 2.10 5.40 7.63
CA PRO A 128 1.58 6.49 6.78
C PRO A 128 2.54 7.65 6.51
N ALA A 129 3.66 7.77 7.22
CA ALA A 129 4.36 9.06 7.30
C ALA A 129 5.89 8.91 7.46
N PRO A 130 6.70 9.93 7.13
CA PRO A 130 8.08 10.00 7.62
C PRO A 130 8.03 9.91 9.15
N ARG A 131 8.51 8.77 9.65
CA ARG A 131 8.59 8.31 11.04
C ARG A 131 8.30 9.42 12.07
N SER A 132 7.11 9.37 12.66
CA SER A 132 6.95 9.96 13.99
C SER A 132 7.88 9.16 14.93
N PRO A 133 8.77 9.83 15.69
CA PRO A 133 9.66 9.12 16.62
C PRO A 133 8.82 8.29 17.60
N GLY A 134 9.11 6.98 17.70
CA GLY A 134 8.40 6.04 18.58
C GLY A 134 7.36 5.12 17.92
N LEU A 135 7.13 5.24 16.60
CA LEU A 135 6.41 4.23 15.80
C LEU A 135 7.44 3.50 14.92
N GLU A 136 8.14 2.54 15.51
CA GLU A 136 9.29 1.83 14.93
C GLU A 136 8.91 0.51 14.25
N ASP A 137 7.67 0.35 13.78
CA ASP A 137 7.26 -0.88 13.11
C ASP A 137 7.63 -0.81 11.62
N ALA A 138 8.36 -1.83 11.15
CA ALA A 138 8.77 -1.99 9.75
C ALA A 138 7.55 -2.00 8.82
N ALA A 139 7.70 -1.52 7.58
CA ALA A 139 6.67 -1.69 6.56
C ALA A 139 6.40 -3.20 6.35
N LEU A 140 5.14 -3.61 6.42
CA LEU A 140 4.71 -5.00 6.23
C LEU A 140 3.92 -5.20 4.93
N LEU A 141 3.44 -4.11 4.32
CA LEU A 141 2.68 -4.11 3.06
C LEU A 141 2.83 -2.77 2.32
N GLU A 142 3.10 -2.80 1.01
CA GLU A 142 3.18 -1.59 0.17
C GLU A 142 2.73 -1.90 -1.26
N PHE A 143 1.76 -1.13 -1.79
CA PHE A 143 1.42 -1.17 -3.21
C PHE A 143 2.51 -0.49 -4.05
N ALA A 144 2.71 -0.99 -5.27
CA ALA A 144 3.35 -0.22 -6.32
C ALA A 144 2.64 1.10 -6.57
N HIS A 145 3.40 2.15 -6.86
CA HIS A 145 2.84 3.44 -7.25
C HIS A 145 1.97 3.32 -8.49
N SER A 146 2.36 2.43 -9.40
CA SER A 146 1.62 2.02 -10.59
C SER A 146 0.41 1.14 -10.30
N GLY A 147 0.25 0.63 -9.08
CA GLY A 147 -0.78 -0.33 -8.68
C GLY A 147 -0.68 -1.72 -9.33
N GLU A 148 0.40 -2.04 -10.04
CA GLU A 148 0.54 -3.31 -10.77
C GLU A 148 0.94 -4.50 -9.88
N PHE A 149 1.53 -4.24 -8.72
CA PHE A 149 1.91 -5.27 -7.76
C PHE A 149 1.82 -4.76 -6.32
N LEU A 150 1.87 -5.71 -5.39
CA LEU A 150 1.82 -5.50 -3.95
C LEU A 150 3.00 -6.22 -3.32
N VAL A 151 3.76 -5.52 -2.48
CA VAL A 151 4.84 -6.11 -1.69
C VAL A 151 4.29 -6.44 -0.32
N ALA A 152 4.40 -7.70 0.10
CA ALA A 152 3.92 -8.17 1.41
C ALA A 152 5.02 -8.93 2.15
N ARG A 153 5.17 -8.70 3.46
CA ARG A 153 6.11 -9.47 4.27
C ARG A 153 5.51 -10.81 4.69
N THR A 154 6.22 -11.90 4.44
CA THR A 154 5.83 -13.24 4.89
C THR A 154 6.08 -13.41 6.40
N GLN A 155 5.47 -14.40 7.05
CA GLN A 155 5.77 -14.74 8.46
C GLN A 155 7.23 -15.16 8.68
N LYS A 156 7.93 -15.56 7.62
CA LYS A 156 9.35 -15.91 7.64
C LYS A 156 10.26 -14.68 7.46
N GLY A 157 9.69 -13.48 7.36
CA GLY A 157 10.41 -12.22 7.20
C GLY A 157 10.74 -11.86 5.76
N GLN A 158 10.50 -12.75 4.81
CA GLN A 158 10.77 -12.53 3.38
C GLN A 158 9.79 -11.52 2.78
N LEU A 159 10.13 -10.92 1.63
CA LEU A 159 9.22 -10.04 0.90
C LEU A 159 8.66 -10.78 -0.32
N ALA A 160 7.36 -11.01 -0.32
CA ALA A 160 6.64 -11.53 -1.47
C ALA A 160 6.17 -10.38 -2.36
N ILE A 161 6.28 -10.57 -3.67
CA ILE A 161 5.78 -9.65 -4.68
C ILE A 161 4.59 -10.33 -5.33
N LEU A 162 3.42 -9.75 -5.12
CA LEU A 162 2.14 -10.27 -5.57
C LEU A 162 1.65 -9.45 -6.76
N SER A 163 1.24 -10.11 -7.84
CA SER A 163 0.62 -9.43 -8.98
C SER A 163 -0.71 -8.79 -8.59
N VAL A 164 -1.10 -7.69 -9.21
CA VAL A 164 -2.44 -7.10 -9.03
C VAL A 164 -3.15 -7.12 -10.40
N PRO A 165 -4.43 -7.54 -10.48
CA PRO A 165 -5.35 -7.82 -9.37
C PRO A 165 -5.40 -9.29 -8.90
N ALA A 166 -4.66 -10.20 -9.54
CA ALA A 166 -4.78 -11.63 -9.25
C ALA A 166 -4.25 -12.03 -7.87
N LEU A 167 -3.32 -11.24 -7.30
CA LEU A 167 -2.63 -11.49 -6.04
C LEU A 167 -1.82 -12.80 -6.04
N GLU A 168 -1.26 -13.14 -7.20
CA GLU A 168 -0.39 -14.30 -7.35
C GLU A 168 1.06 -13.93 -7.00
N GLU A 169 1.74 -14.76 -6.19
CA GLU A 169 3.15 -14.58 -5.90
C GLU A 169 3.99 -14.74 -7.18
N GLN A 170 4.63 -13.65 -7.60
CA GLN A 170 5.53 -13.62 -8.74
C GLN A 170 6.98 -13.84 -8.34
N GLN A 171 7.35 -13.34 -7.15
CA GLN A 171 8.72 -13.36 -6.67
C GLN A 171 8.76 -13.34 -5.15
N LEU A 172 9.77 -14.02 -4.58
CA LEU A 172 10.06 -14.01 -3.16
C LEU A 172 11.49 -13.52 -2.94
N LEU A 173 11.65 -12.44 -2.19
CA LEU A 173 12.93 -11.85 -1.83
C LEU A 173 13.36 -12.32 -0.44
N HIS A 174 14.57 -12.86 -0.37
CA HIS A 174 15.19 -13.24 0.89
C HIS A 174 15.80 -12.00 1.56
N THR A 175 15.15 -11.56 2.63
CA THR A 175 15.69 -10.64 3.63
C THR A 175 16.46 -11.42 4.69
N ARG A 176 17.23 -10.72 5.52
CA ARG A 176 18.04 -11.36 6.56
C ARG A 176 17.29 -11.46 7.87
N SER A 177 16.41 -10.50 8.14
CA SER A 177 15.62 -10.43 9.36
C SER A 177 14.17 -10.02 9.10
N VAL A 178 13.28 -10.49 9.98
CA VAL A 178 11.89 -10.01 10.07
C VAL A 178 11.83 -8.53 10.46
N ALA A 179 12.88 -8.02 11.12
CA ALA A 179 12.98 -6.63 11.55
C ALA A 179 13.50 -5.68 10.46
N ASP A 180 14.02 -6.22 9.34
CA ASP A 180 14.52 -5.39 8.24
C ASP A 180 13.39 -4.49 7.72
N ASP A 181 13.59 -3.19 7.60
CA ASP A 181 12.57 -2.30 7.01
C ASP A 181 12.67 -2.35 5.48
N PHE A 182 11.58 -2.09 4.76
CA PHE A 182 11.64 -1.97 3.30
C PHE A 182 10.88 -0.78 2.79
N ARG A 183 11.26 -0.32 1.60
CA ARG A 183 10.57 0.73 0.89
C ARG A 183 10.60 0.49 -0.61
N LEU A 184 9.45 0.57 -1.25
CA LEU A 184 9.38 0.60 -2.69
C LEU A 184 9.76 1.99 -3.22
N ARG A 185 10.59 2.03 -4.25
CA ARG A 185 10.94 3.30 -4.91
C ARG A 185 9.76 3.81 -5.73
N SER A 186 9.69 5.12 -5.91
CA SER A 186 8.61 5.81 -6.64
C SER A 186 8.49 5.45 -8.12
N ASP A 187 9.50 4.79 -8.68
CA ASP A 187 9.50 4.30 -10.05
C ASP A 187 9.12 2.81 -10.17
N ASP A 188 8.77 2.18 -9.05
CA ASP A 188 8.37 0.78 -8.91
C ASP A 188 9.38 -0.25 -9.45
N ARG A 189 10.63 0.16 -9.73
CA ARG A 189 11.63 -0.74 -10.30
C ARG A 189 12.42 -1.48 -9.24
N PHE A 190 12.52 -0.92 -8.04
CA PHE A 190 13.38 -1.42 -6.98
C PHE A 190 12.72 -1.31 -5.61
N ILE A 191 13.03 -2.27 -4.75
CA ILE A 191 12.80 -2.20 -3.32
C ILE A 191 14.15 -1.98 -2.62
N ASP A 192 14.21 -1.01 -1.72
CA ASP A 192 15.32 -0.85 -0.78
C ASP A 192 14.95 -1.51 0.55
N VAL A 193 15.81 -2.39 1.04
CA VAL A 193 15.68 -3.08 2.33
C VAL A 193 16.77 -2.58 3.26
N LEU A 194 16.38 -2.00 4.39
CA LEU A 194 17.27 -1.58 5.46
C LEU A 194 17.47 -2.74 6.43
N ASP A 195 18.66 -3.33 6.40
CA ASP A 195 19.09 -4.39 7.31
C ASP A 195 19.13 -3.84 8.75
N ALA A 196 18.31 -4.42 9.63
CA ALA A 196 18.12 -3.89 10.98
C ALA A 196 19.35 -4.05 11.88
N GLU A 197 20.21 -5.04 11.60
CA GLU A 197 21.38 -5.35 12.41
C GLU A 197 22.61 -4.51 12.01
N SER A 198 22.83 -4.37 10.71
CA SER A 198 24.00 -3.71 10.13
C SER A 198 23.74 -2.26 9.71
N GLY A 199 22.47 -1.86 9.55
CA GLY A 199 22.07 -0.58 8.97
C GLY A 199 22.39 -0.46 7.48
N ALA A 200 22.80 -1.55 6.82
CA ALA A 200 23.07 -1.56 5.39
C ALA A 200 21.78 -1.49 4.58
N ILE A 201 21.83 -0.84 3.42
CA ILE A 201 20.71 -0.83 2.47
C ILE A 201 21.01 -1.83 1.35
N HIS A 202 20.10 -2.77 1.17
CA HIS A 202 20.10 -3.76 0.09
C HIS A 202 19.02 -3.40 -0.93
N THR A 203 19.42 -3.16 -2.18
CA THR A 203 18.48 -2.84 -3.26
C THR A 203 18.19 -4.08 -4.11
N TYR A 204 16.91 -4.40 -4.27
CA TYR A 204 16.43 -5.53 -5.06
C TYR A 204 15.63 -5.06 -6.27
N PRO A 205 15.95 -5.50 -7.50
CA PRO A 205 15.10 -5.24 -8.66
C PRO A 205 13.84 -6.08 -8.57
N VAL A 206 12.69 -5.45 -8.78
CA VAL A 206 11.36 -6.10 -8.66
C VAL A 206 10.58 -6.11 -9.96
N THR A 207 11.08 -5.43 -10.98
CA THR A 207 10.55 -5.48 -12.33
C THR A 207 11.63 -5.91 -13.30
N ARG A 208 11.22 -6.33 -14.50
CA ARG A 208 12.15 -6.59 -15.59
C ARG A 208 13.02 -5.38 -15.93
N ALA A 209 12.46 -4.17 -15.90
CA ALA A 209 13.20 -2.95 -16.16
C ALA A 209 14.28 -2.72 -15.09
N GLY A 210 13.92 -2.86 -13.81
CA GLY A 210 14.89 -2.79 -12.70
C GLY A 210 15.98 -3.85 -12.78
N LEU A 211 15.64 -5.08 -13.19
CA LEU A 211 16.60 -6.17 -13.35
C LEU A 211 17.62 -5.87 -14.46
N VAL A 212 17.16 -5.35 -15.60
CA VAL A 212 18.05 -4.97 -16.70
C VAL A 212 18.96 -3.83 -16.29
N GLU A 213 18.44 -2.83 -15.58
CA GLU A 213 19.24 -1.72 -15.04
C GLU A 213 20.29 -2.21 -14.04
N ALA A 214 19.93 -3.08 -13.10
CA ALA A 214 20.86 -3.69 -12.15
C ALA A 214 21.96 -4.49 -12.87
N ALA A 215 21.59 -5.30 -13.86
CA ALA A 215 22.54 -6.06 -14.68
C ALA A 215 23.50 -5.13 -15.44
N CYS A 216 22.97 -4.06 -16.03
CA CYS A 216 23.77 -3.05 -16.73
C CYS A 216 24.77 -2.36 -15.79
N HIS A 217 24.35 -2.00 -14.58
CA HIS A 217 25.26 -1.42 -13.57
C HIS A 217 26.35 -2.41 -13.12
N ALA A 218 26.02 -3.69 -12.94
CA ALA A 218 26.99 -4.71 -12.58
C ALA A 218 28.02 -4.92 -13.71
N LEU A 219 27.55 -5.07 -14.94
CA LEU A 219 28.40 -5.30 -16.11
C LEU A 219 29.27 -4.08 -16.47
N ALA A 220 28.81 -2.86 -16.18
CA ALA A 220 29.62 -1.65 -16.38
C ALA A 220 30.90 -1.61 -15.53
N ARG A 221 31.00 -2.45 -14.49
CA ARG A 221 32.17 -2.57 -13.61
C ARG A 221 33.12 -3.72 -14.01
N THR A 222 32.87 -4.35 -15.15
CA THR A 222 33.65 -5.50 -15.64
C THR A 222 34.51 -5.13 -16.85
N ASP A 223 35.39 -6.03 -17.25
CA ASP A 223 36.23 -5.94 -18.45
C ASP A 223 35.43 -5.87 -19.76
N ILE A 224 34.17 -6.31 -19.76
CA ILE A 224 33.28 -6.25 -20.92
C ILE A 224 32.46 -4.95 -21.01
N ALA A 225 32.63 -3.99 -20.10
CA ALA A 225 31.81 -2.77 -20.00
C ALA A 225 31.63 -2.02 -21.34
N GLN A 226 32.70 -1.89 -22.13
CA GLN A 226 32.65 -1.22 -23.44
C GLN A 226 31.73 -1.92 -24.46
N ARG A 227 31.58 -3.24 -24.36
CA ARG A 227 30.72 -4.04 -25.26
C ARG A 227 29.24 -3.94 -24.88
N VAL A 228 28.94 -3.78 -23.60
CA VAL A 228 27.55 -3.76 -23.09
C VAL A 228 26.96 -2.34 -23.05
N THR A 229 27.80 -1.31 -23.03
CA THR A 229 27.38 0.11 -22.99
C THR A 229 26.34 0.49 -24.06
N PRO A 230 26.45 0.08 -25.35
CA PRO A 230 25.46 0.43 -26.36
C PRO A 230 24.07 -0.19 -26.09
N VAL A 231 24.05 -1.40 -25.52
CA VAL A 231 22.82 -2.12 -25.18
C VAL A 231 22.17 -1.47 -23.97
N CYS A 232 22.96 -1.20 -22.92
CA CYS A 232 22.46 -0.57 -21.70
C CYS A 232 21.93 0.85 -21.93
N ARG A 233 22.59 1.67 -22.77
CA ARG A 233 22.11 3.03 -23.10
C ARG A 233 20.80 3.05 -23.86
N ARG A 234 20.57 2.09 -24.78
CA ARG A 234 19.31 2.00 -25.53
C ARG A 234 18.14 1.63 -24.62
N ILE A 235 18.39 0.77 -23.65
CA ILE A 235 17.34 0.26 -22.78
C ILE A 235 16.93 1.33 -21.76
N SER A 236 17.89 2.03 -21.13
CA SER A 236 17.58 3.14 -20.22
C SER A 236 16.84 4.31 -20.88
N GLY A 237 17.03 4.53 -22.19
CA GLY A 237 16.33 5.57 -22.95
C GLY A 237 14.94 5.17 -23.47
N ALA A 238 14.62 3.87 -23.53
CA ALA A 238 13.34 3.38 -24.02
C ALA A 238 12.25 3.33 -22.92
N PHE A 239 12.64 3.30 -21.65
CA PHE A 239 11.72 3.27 -20.49
C PHE A 239 11.38 4.67 -19.93
N LEU A 240 11.82 5.74 -20.60
CA LEU A 240 11.52 7.14 -20.25
C LEU A 240 10.50 7.78 -21.23
N ARG A 241 9.73 6.97 -21.94
CA ARG A 241 8.67 7.42 -22.87
C ARG A 241 7.35 6.78 -22.53
#